data_AF-A0A7X6ZHW5-F1
#
_entry.id   AF-A0A7X6ZHW5-F1
#
_cell.length_a   1.000
_cell.length_b   1.000
_cell.length_c   1.000
_cell.angle_alpha   90.00
_cell.angle_beta   90.00
_cell.angle_gamma   90.00
#
_symmetry.space_group_name_H-M   'P 1'
#
loop_
_entity.id
_entity.type
_entity.pdbx_description
1 polymer ?
#
loop_
_entity_poly.entity_id
_entity_poly.type
_entity_poly.pdbx_seq_one_letter_code
_entity_poly.pdbx_strand_id
1 'polypeptide(L)'
;MVDGCVDAFVDDVMACGARGIISEPFTNYKNIARRYENCFIAGEGDNRVLMRNDPNEIRSMVESMAETGRMSGGYMMCIGNHIPFNVPGEAIKRYLDLSQELAHR
;
A
#
# COMPACT_ATOMS: atom_id res chain seq x y z
N MET A 1 -3.02 -12.87 -2.65
CA MET A 1 -2.44 -12.29 -1.43
C MET A 1 -1.28 -13.17 -1.03
N VAL A 2 -0.12 -12.59 -0.75
CA VAL A 2 1.07 -13.33 -0.32
C VAL A 2 1.90 -12.46 0.62
N ASP A 3 2.42 -13.07 1.69
CA ASP A 3 3.36 -12.41 2.58
C ASP A 3 4.74 -12.34 1.93
N GLY A 4 5.50 -11.31 2.26
CA GLY A 4 6.86 -11.12 1.77
C GLY A 4 6.96 -10.19 0.56
N CYS A 5 8.04 -10.31 -0.21
CA CYS A 5 8.23 -9.55 -1.44
C CYS A 5 7.96 -10.44 -2.63
N VAL A 6 6.92 -10.08 -3.37
CA VAL A 6 6.45 -10.85 -4.53
C VAL A 6 7.09 -10.40 -5.84
N ASP A 7 7.99 -9.40 -5.83
CA ASP A 7 8.57 -8.78 -7.03
C ASP A 7 9.07 -9.79 -8.07
N ALA A 8 9.74 -10.87 -7.63
CA ALA A 8 10.28 -11.90 -8.51
C ALA A 8 9.22 -12.77 -9.20
N PHE A 9 7.98 -12.79 -8.69
CA PHE A 9 6.90 -13.68 -9.12
C PHE A 9 5.65 -12.93 -9.59
N VAL A 10 5.65 -11.58 -9.59
CA VAL A 10 4.50 -10.78 -10.04
C VAL A 10 4.06 -11.21 -11.43
N ASP A 11 5.02 -11.34 -12.36
CA ASP A 11 4.70 -11.60 -13.76
C ASP A 11 4.08 -12.98 -13.95
N ASP A 12 4.59 -14.00 -13.24
CA ASP A 12 4.05 -15.35 -13.27
C ASP A 12 2.62 -15.41 -12.71
N VAL A 13 2.37 -14.72 -11.59
CA VAL A 13 1.04 -14.67 -10.96
C VAL A 13 0.03 -13.95 -11.85
N MET A 14 0.42 -12.83 -12.47
CA MET A 14 -0.43 -12.11 -13.42
C MET A 14 -0.70 -12.93 -14.69
N ALA A 15 0.28 -13.69 -15.18
CA ALA A 15 0.11 -14.59 -16.32
C ALA A 15 -0.88 -15.73 -16.07
N CYS A 16 -1.06 -16.16 -14.81
CA CYS A 16 -2.12 -17.09 -14.41
C CYS A 16 -3.54 -16.49 -14.42
N GLY A 17 -3.69 -15.21 -14.78
CA GLY A 17 -4.98 -14.51 -14.84
C GLY A 17 -5.36 -13.78 -13.56
N ALA A 18 -4.43 -13.60 -12.62
CA ALA A 18 -4.65 -12.74 -11.48
C ALA A 18 -4.93 -11.29 -11.94
N ARG A 19 -5.88 -10.63 -11.28
CA ARG A 19 -6.24 -9.23 -11.58
C ARG A 19 -5.38 -8.23 -10.82
N GLY A 20 -4.50 -8.72 -9.95
CA GLY A 20 -3.83 -7.88 -8.99
C GLY A 20 -3.10 -8.65 -7.89
N ILE A 21 -2.39 -7.90 -7.06
CA ILE A 21 -1.46 -8.39 -6.04
C ILE A 21 -1.73 -7.68 -4.71
N ILE A 22 -1.86 -8.45 -3.64
CA ILE A 22 -1.83 -7.95 -2.27
C ILE A 22 -0.60 -8.56 -1.60
N SER A 23 0.26 -7.73 -1.03
CA SER A 23 1.51 -8.16 -0.41
C SER A 23 1.99 -7.17 0.66
N GLU A 24 3.29 -7.16 0.94
CA GLU A 24 3.90 -6.40 2.03
C GLU A 24 4.63 -5.14 1.56
N PRO A 25 4.91 -4.16 2.46
CA PRO A 25 5.43 -2.83 2.13
C PRO A 25 6.77 -2.79 1.38
N PHE A 26 7.50 -3.91 1.37
CA PHE A 26 8.78 -4.03 0.69
C PHE A 26 8.67 -4.62 -0.74
N THR A 27 7.44 -4.89 -1.21
CA THR A 27 7.12 -5.10 -2.63
C THR A 27 7.16 -3.77 -3.38
N ASN A 28 7.64 -3.76 -4.62
CA ASN A 28 7.73 -2.53 -5.43
C ASN A 28 6.41 -2.22 -6.16
N TYR A 29 5.44 -1.68 -5.44
CA TYR A 29 4.11 -1.37 -5.96
C TYR A 29 4.11 -0.42 -7.17
N LYS A 30 4.99 0.59 -7.18
CA LYS A 30 5.09 1.54 -8.31
C LYS A 30 5.57 0.86 -9.58
N ASN A 31 6.47 -0.12 -9.47
CA ASN A 31 6.88 -0.92 -10.63
C ASN A 31 5.71 -1.78 -11.15
N ILE A 32 4.96 -2.43 -10.25
CA ILE A 32 3.77 -3.23 -10.63
C ILE A 32 2.73 -2.35 -11.31
N ALA A 33 2.39 -1.20 -10.72
CA ALA A 33 1.38 -0.26 -11.23
C ALA A 33 1.73 0.29 -12.62
N ARG A 34 3.02 0.54 -12.91
CA ARG A 34 3.48 0.97 -14.25
C ARG A 34 3.43 -0.16 -15.28
N ARG A 35 3.63 -1.41 -14.85
CA ARG A 35 3.68 -2.57 -15.74
C ARG A 35 2.29 -3.09 -16.10
N TYR A 36 1.37 -3.06 -15.14
CA TYR A 36 0.02 -3.59 -15.30
C TYR A 36 -1.03 -2.49 -15.16
N GLU A 37 -1.63 -2.12 -16.29
CA GLU A 37 -2.66 -1.09 -16.36
C GLU A 37 -3.82 -1.39 -15.40
N ASN A 38 -4.09 -0.46 -14.49
CA ASN A 38 -5.22 -0.51 -13.56
C ASN A 38 -5.33 -1.82 -12.75
N CYS A 39 -4.21 -2.53 -12.51
CA CYS A 39 -4.22 -3.73 -11.70
C CYS A 39 -4.67 -3.45 -10.26
N PHE A 40 -5.33 -4.42 -9.64
CA PHE A 40 -5.69 -4.31 -8.24
C PHE A 40 -4.43 -4.47 -7.38
N ILE A 41 -4.07 -3.47 -6.57
CA ILE A 41 -2.88 -3.57 -5.72
C ILE A 41 -3.13 -2.97 -4.33
N ALA A 42 -2.64 -3.65 -3.30
CA ALA A 42 -2.83 -3.24 -1.91
C ALA A 42 -1.68 -3.75 -1.00
N GLY A 43 -1.39 -3.03 0.07
CA GLY A 43 -0.44 -3.43 1.13
C GLY A 43 0.88 -2.63 1.18
N GLU A 44 0.99 -1.53 0.42
CA GLU A 44 2.19 -0.67 0.41
C GLU A 44 2.43 0.03 1.76
N GLY A 45 1.40 0.28 2.55
CA GLY A 45 1.53 1.02 3.82
C GLY A 45 2.21 0.18 4.92
N ASP A 46 3.16 0.76 5.64
CA ASP A 46 3.95 0.05 6.65
C ASP A 46 3.44 0.31 8.08
N ASN A 47 2.97 -0.74 8.76
CA ASN A 47 2.51 -0.63 10.15
C ASN A 47 3.60 -0.12 11.10
N ARG A 48 4.89 -0.34 10.80
CA ARG A 48 6.01 0.16 11.63
C ARG A 48 6.08 1.69 11.63
N VAL A 49 5.66 2.34 10.53
CA VAL A 49 5.51 3.80 10.47
C VAL A 49 4.40 4.26 11.43
N LEU A 50 3.26 3.54 11.44
CA LEU A 50 2.18 3.84 12.38
C LEU A 50 2.60 3.61 13.83
N MET A 51 3.35 2.54 14.12
CA MET A 51 3.86 2.24 15.46
C MET A 51 4.78 3.35 16.00
N ARG A 52 5.60 3.98 15.14
CA ARG A 52 6.46 5.11 15.53
C ARG A 52 5.68 6.40 15.78
N ASN A 53 4.50 6.54 15.17
CA ASN A 53 3.58 7.67 15.36
C ASN A 53 4.20 9.05 15.10
N ASP A 54 5.20 9.12 14.22
CA ASP A 54 5.73 10.40 13.72
C ASP A 54 4.75 10.95 12.66
N PRO A 55 4.16 12.15 12.86
CA PRO A 55 3.22 12.72 11.90
C PRO A 55 3.78 12.92 10.50
N ASN A 56 5.07 13.26 10.38
CA ASN A 56 5.73 13.50 9.09
C ASN A 56 5.98 12.18 8.35
N GLU A 57 6.41 11.14 9.05
CA GLU A 57 6.58 9.81 8.44
C GLU A 57 5.25 9.26 7.93
N ILE A 58 4.17 9.39 8.72
CA ILE A 58 2.83 8.93 8.32
C ILE A 58 2.36 9.70 7.09
N ARG A 59 2.56 11.02 7.04
CA ARG A 59 2.19 11.84 5.88
C ARG A 59 2.97 11.43 4.63
N SER A 60 4.29 11.29 4.74
CA SER A 60 5.13 10.86 3.62
C SER A 60 4.74 9.47 3.10
N MET A 61 4.42 8.53 3.99
CA MET A 61 3.92 7.21 3.61
C MET A 61 2.60 7.31 2.83
N VAL A 62 1.62 8.07 3.32
CA VAL A 62 0.32 8.24 2.65
C VAL A 62 0.46 8.96 1.31
N GLU A 63 1.34 9.95 1.20
CA GLU A 63 1.63 10.62 -0.08
C GLU A 63 2.22 9.67 -1.13
N SER A 64 3.16 8.80 -0.71
CA SER A 64 3.72 7.74 -1.55
C SER A 64 2.66 6.74 -2.00
N MET A 65 1.78 6.32 -1.10
CA MET A 65 0.65 5.43 -1.40
C MET A 65 -0.33 6.08 -2.39
N ALA A 66 -0.66 7.36 -2.19
CA ALA A 66 -1.52 8.10 -3.10
C ALA A 66 -0.86 8.29 -4.49
N GLU A 67 0.47 8.39 -4.56
CA GLU A 67 1.22 8.37 -5.83
C GLU A 67 1.01 7.06 -6.58
N THR A 68 1.12 5.91 -5.90
CA THR A 68 0.81 4.60 -6.47
C THR A 68 -0.65 4.52 -6.91
N GLY A 69 -1.60 5.03 -6.10
CA GLY A 69 -3.01 5.11 -6.49
C GLY A 69 -3.28 6.00 -7.69
N ARG A 70 -2.41 6.98 -7.98
CA ARG A 70 -2.46 7.74 -9.22
C ARG A 70 -1.99 6.95 -10.44
N MET A 71 -1.17 5.92 -10.25
CA MET A 71 -0.66 5.05 -11.33
C MET A 71 -1.64 3.93 -11.70
N SER A 72 -2.43 3.42 -10.74
CA SER A 72 -3.40 2.35 -10.99
C SER A 72 -4.78 2.67 -10.41
N GLY A 73 -5.82 2.65 -11.25
CA GLY A 73 -7.21 2.79 -10.81
C GLY A 73 -7.73 1.63 -9.93
N GLY A 74 -6.98 0.53 -9.82
CA GLY A 74 -7.31 -0.60 -8.95
C GLY A 74 -6.67 -0.54 -7.56
N TYR A 75 -5.93 0.53 -7.23
CA TYR A 75 -5.22 0.64 -5.95
C TYR A 75 -6.18 0.80 -4.76
N MET A 76 -5.89 0.09 -3.67
CA MET A 76 -6.61 0.21 -2.40
C MET A 76 -5.64 0.63 -1.29
N MET A 77 -5.95 1.75 -0.62
CA MET A 77 -5.20 2.20 0.56
C MET A 77 -5.22 1.10 1.63
N CYS A 78 -4.06 0.51 1.91
CA CYS A 78 -3.96 -0.67 2.77
C CYS A 78 -2.59 -0.72 3.46
N ILE A 79 -2.61 -0.99 4.77
CA ILE A 79 -1.42 -1.25 5.59
C ILE A 79 -1.09 -2.75 5.52
N GLY A 80 0.11 -3.09 5.06
CA GLY A 80 0.67 -4.45 5.03
C GLY A 80 1.07 -4.99 6.42
N ASN A 81 1.14 -6.31 6.53
CA ASN A 81 1.35 -7.10 7.75
C ASN A 81 0.31 -6.86 8.85
N HIS A 82 -0.86 -6.37 8.46
CA HIS A 82 -1.97 -5.97 9.34
C HIS A 82 -1.58 -4.84 10.31
N ILE A 83 -2.59 -4.22 10.94
CA ILE A 83 -2.37 -3.24 12.01
C ILE A 83 -2.39 -4.02 13.33
N PRO A 84 -1.24 -4.19 14.02
CA PRO A 84 -1.22 -4.91 15.28
C PRO A 84 -1.84 -4.08 16.41
N PHE A 85 -2.24 -4.75 17.49
CA PHE A 85 -2.99 -4.16 18.62
C PHE A 85 -2.25 -3.01 19.33
N ASN A 86 -0.93 -2.92 19.19
CA ASN A 86 -0.07 -1.95 19.85
C ASN A 86 0.22 -0.70 19.01
N VAL A 87 -0.39 -0.57 17.83
CA VAL A 87 -0.35 0.69 17.08
C VAL A 87 -1.19 1.74 17.82
N PRO A 88 -0.67 2.95 18.08
CA PRO A 88 -1.45 4.02 18.71
C PRO A 88 -2.68 4.42 17.87
N GLY A 89 -3.83 4.58 18.52
CA GLY A 89 -5.09 4.88 17.84
C GLY A 89 -5.05 6.21 17.07
N GLU A 90 -4.31 7.20 17.56
CA GLU A 90 -4.10 8.47 16.89
C GLU A 90 -3.26 8.35 15.61
N ALA A 91 -2.34 7.38 15.55
CA ALA A 91 -1.58 7.09 14.32
C ALA A 91 -2.50 6.51 13.25
N ILE A 92 -3.40 5.59 13.64
CA ILE A 92 -4.44 5.03 12.76
C ILE A 92 -5.36 6.15 12.26
N LYS A 93 -5.86 6.99 13.17
CA LYS A 93 -6.72 8.12 12.80
C LYS A 93 -6.02 9.04 11.80
N ARG A 94 -4.75 9.41 12.05
CA ARG A 94 -3.96 10.25 11.15
C ARG A 94 -3.81 9.64 9.76
N TYR A 95 -3.52 8.33 9.67
CA TYR A 95 -3.48 7.60 8.41
C TYR A 95 -4.82 7.66 7.66
N LEU A 96 -5.94 7.44 8.35
CA LEU A 96 -7.27 7.47 7.75
C LEU A 96 -7.66 8.88 7.28
N ASP A 97 -7.43 9.90 8.10
CA ASP A 97 -7.69 11.31 7.77
C ASP A 97 -6.87 11.73 6.54
N LEU A 98 -5.58 11.41 6.51
CA LEU A 98 -4.70 11.70 5.37
C LEU A 98 -5.09 10.90 4.12
N SER A 99 -5.55 9.66 4.28
CA SER A 99 -6.06 8.87 3.15
C SER A 99 -7.29 9.53 2.55
N GLN A 100 -8.20 10.03 3.38
CA GLN A 100 -9.37 10.80 2.93
C GLN A 100 -8.97 12.11 2.24
N GLU A 101 -7.97 12.81 2.78
CA GLU A 101 -7.47 14.08 2.21
C GLU A 101 -6.73 13.88 0.88
N LEU A 102 -5.84 12.89 0.80
CA LEU A 102 -4.84 12.78 -0.28
C LEU A 102 -5.16 11.73 -1.35
N ALA A 103 -6.02 10.76 -1.04
CA ALA A 103 -6.39 9.67 -1.94
C ALA A 103 -7.73 9.90 -2.67
N HIS A 104 -8.26 11.13 -2.66
CA HIS A 104 -9.39 11.52 -3.50
C HIS A 104 -8.92 11.92 -4.91
N ARG A 105 -9.78 11.68 -5.90
CA ARG A 105 -9.61 12.08 -7.30
C ARG A 105 -10.83 12.87 -7.75
#